data_AF-A0A8T2RID4-F1
#
_entry.id   AF-A0A8T2RID4-F1
#
_cell.length_a   1.000
_cell.length_b   1.000
_cell.length_c   1.000
_cell.angle_alpha   90.00
_cell.angle_beta   90.00
_cell.angle_gamma   90.00
#
_symmetry.space_group_name_H-M   'P 1'
#
loop_
_entity.id
_entity.type
_entity.pdbx_description
1 polymer ?
#
loop_
_entity_poly.entity_id
_entity_poly.type
_entity_poly.pdbx_seq_one_letter_code
_entity_poly.pdbx_strand_id
1 'polypeptide(L)'
;MKHSASFRLFALLFVFYIESSSCSRPCPLPSVPSPPLLSNIAISSAVLFPSFDPRILNYTASVSSKISSVQFTVTLTHVEGHGVVRHNISLGDYESTVILSVVLDVYGYISPTYTFSFTRGSVKSVHFYLRKKDGHRIRFASEHLEVKNIYKYQLPRAILAEEHGHQENCC
;
A
#
# COMPACT_ATOMS: atom_id res chain seq x y z
N MET A 1 25.23 -57.74 -94.64
CA MET A 1 24.84 -56.33 -94.53
C MET A 1 23.52 -56.19 -93.80
N LYS A 2 23.57 -55.92 -92.49
CA LYS A 2 22.65 -55.01 -91.79
C LYS A 2 23.19 -54.83 -90.37
N HIS A 3 24.08 -53.85 -90.24
CA HIS A 3 24.39 -53.23 -88.96
C HIS A 3 23.15 -52.44 -88.53
N SER A 4 22.71 -52.60 -87.29
CA SER A 4 21.98 -51.55 -86.60
C SER A 4 22.30 -51.67 -85.12
N ALA A 5 23.46 -51.11 -84.77
CA ALA A 5 23.79 -50.72 -83.42
C ALA A 5 23.11 -49.38 -83.16
N SER A 6 22.32 -49.27 -82.10
CA SER A 6 22.04 -47.98 -81.47
C SER A 6 21.78 -48.22 -79.98
N PHE A 7 22.89 -48.27 -79.26
CA PHE A 7 22.96 -48.29 -77.81
C PHE A 7 22.74 -46.84 -77.34
N ARG A 8 21.50 -46.46 -77.01
CA ARG A 8 21.25 -45.22 -76.28
C ARG A 8 21.12 -45.53 -74.80
N LEU A 9 22.29 -45.67 -74.20
CA LEU A 9 22.57 -45.48 -72.80
C LEU A 9 22.29 -44.01 -72.46
N PHE A 10 21.21 -43.72 -71.74
CA PHE A 10 21.16 -42.49 -70.93
C PHE A 10 20.34 -42.79 -69.68
N ALA A 11 21.07 -43.27 -68.67
CA ALA A 11 20.63 -43.32 -67.30
C ALA A 11 20.20 -41.92 -66.87
N LEU A 12 18.91 -41.72 -66.69
CA LEU A 12 18.37 -40.66 -65.85
C LEU A 12 17.43 -41.32 -64.85
N LEU A 13 18.04 -42.08 -63.92
CA LEU A 13 17.57 -42.11 -62.54
C LEU A 13 17.67 -40.67 -62.02
N PHE A 14 16.73 -39.81 -62.42
CA PHE A 14 16.38 -38.63 -61.64
C PHE A 14 15.63 -39.16 -60.42
N VAL A 15 16.36 -39.79 -59.52
CA VAL A 15 16.00 -39.76 -58.12
C VAL A 15 16.04 -38.28 -57.81
N PHE A 16 14.87 -37.65 -57.82
CA PHE A 16 14.66 -36.41 -57.09
C PHE A 16 15.08 -36.74 -55.66
N TYR A 17 16.36 -36.48 -55.36
CA TYR A 17 16.82 -36.27 -54.02
C TYR A 17 16.07 -35.01 -53.59
N ILE A 18 14.87 -35.23 -53.04
CA ILE A 18 14.21 -34.23 -52.21
C ILE A 18 15.13 -34.16 -51.01
N GLU A 19 16.15 -33.32 -51.10
CA GLU A 19 16.76 -32.74 -49.93
C GLU A 19 15.69 -31.81 -49.39
N SER A 20 14.72 -32.42 -48.70
CA SER A 20 13.87 -31.71 -47.78
C SER A 20 14.84 -31.17 -46.75
N SER A 21 15.32 -29.95 -47.00
CA SER A 21 15.87 -29.07 -46.00
C SER A 21 14.74 -28.79 -45.02
N SER A 22 14.45 -29.83 -44.24
CA SER A 22 13.60 -29.80 -43.07
C SER A 22 14.33 -28.85 -42.17
N CYS A 23 13.92 -27.59 -42.19
CA CYS A 23 14.40 -26.59 -41.26
C CYS A 23 13.84 -26.99 -39.89
N SER A 24 14.42 -28.04 -39.31
CA SER A 24 14.14 -28.54 -37.97
C SER A 24 14.89 -27.69 -36.95
N ARG A 25 14.83 -26.36 -37.11
CA ARG A 25 15.06 -25.49 -35.97
C ARG A 25 13.70 -25.39 -35.30
N PRO A 26 13.52 -25.94 -34.08
CA PRO A 26 12.34 -25.62 -33.30
C PRO A 26 12.24 -24.10 -33.28
N CYS A 27 11.15 -23.54 -33.79
CA CYS A 27 10.84 -22.14 -33.54
C CYS A 27 10.97 -21.96 -32.02
N PRO A 28 11.77 -21.00 -31.53
CA PRO A 28 11.87 -20.79 -30.09
C PRO A 28 10.45 -20.61 -29.57
N LEU A 29 10.04 -21.50 -28.66
CA LEU A 29 8.76 -21.38 -28.00
C LEU A 29 8.66 -19.95 -27.46
N PRO A 30 7.55 -19.22 -27.67
CA PRO A 30 7.36 -17.96 -26.97
C PRO A 30 7.53 -18.24 -25.49
N SER A 31 8.52 -17.60 -24.86
CA SER A 31 8.73 -17.70 -23.43
C SER A 31 7.49 -17.13 -22.78
N VAL A 32 6.63 -17.99 -22.24
CA VAL A 32 5.44 -17.55 -21.50
C VAL A 32 5.96 -16.76 -20.31
N PRO A 33 5.72 -15.44 -20.22
CA PRO A 33 6.22 -14.65 -19.11
C PRO A 33 5.51 -15.11 -17.84
N SER A 34 6.28 -15.51 -16.82
CA SER A 34 5.72 -15.86 -15.51
C SER A 34 5.23 -14.58 -14.82
N PRO A 35 4.03 -14.50 -14.23
CA PRO A 35 3.55 -13.24 -13.66
C PRO A 35 4.46 -12.70 -12.54
N PRO A 36 4.58 -11.37 -12.38
CA PRO A 36 5.28 -10.77 -11.26
C PRO A 36 4.63 -11.12 -9.93
N LEU A 37 5.46 -11.34 -8.91
CA LEU A 37 5.06 -11.71 -7.56
C LEU A 37 5.30 -10.54 -6.60
N LEU A 38 4.38 -10.36 -5.66
CA LEU A 38 4.56 -9.45 -4.53
C LEU A 38 5.64 -10.02 -3.60
N SER A 39 6.76 -9.32 -3.47
CA SER A 39 7.97 -9.85 -2.81
C SER A 39 8.33 -9.13 -1.52
N ASN A 40 7.92 -7.86 -1.36
CA ASN A 40 8.09 -7.13 -0.12
C ASN A 40 7.08 -6.00 0.01
N ILE A 41 6.73 -5.68 1.26
CA ILE A 41 5.95 -4.50 1.63
C ILE A 41 6.64 -3.81 2.78
N ALA A 42 6.82 -2.50 2.65
CA ALA A 42 7.34 -1.64 3.70
C ALA A 42 6.43 -0.44 3.91
N ILE A 43 6.25 -0.07 5.18
CA ILE A 43 5.46 1.09 5.58
C ILE A 43 6.36 2.00 6.41
N SER A 44 6.42 3.28 6.08
CA SER A 44 7.15 4.23 6.91
C SER A 44 6.53 4.31 8.31
N SER A 45 7.36 4.24 9.35
CA SER A 45 6.95 4.48 10.74
C SER A 45 5.89 3.53 11.31
N ALA A 46 5.72 2.36 10.69
CA ALA A 46 4.84 1.30 11.16
C ALA A 46 5.41 -0.07 10.79
N VAL A 47 4.98 -1.10 11.52
CA VAL A 47 5.32 -2.49 11.23
C VAL A 47 4.04 -3.21 10.81
N LEU A 48 4.14 -4.00 9.74
CA LEU A 48 3.05 -4.82 9.24
C LEU A 48 2.81 -6.00 10.19
N PHE A 49 1.54 -6.24 10.53
CA PHE A 49 1.13 -7.41 11.30
C PHE A 49 0.02 -8.18 10.54
N PRO A 50 0.23 -9.47 10.24
CA PRO A 50 1.47 -10.24 10.44
C PRO A 50 2.63 -9.70 9.58
N SER A 51 3.86 -10.18 9.82
CA SER A 51 4.97 -9.91 8.91
C SER A 51 4.62 -10.38 7.51
N PHE A 52 5.14 -9.69 6.48
CA PHE A 52 4.78 -9.98 5.10
C PHE A 52 5.04 -11.44 4.72
N ASP A 53 3.99 -12.12 4.25
CA ASP A 53 4.03 -13.43 3.60
C ASP A 53 3.07 -13.38 2.40
N PRO A 54 3.51 -13.68 1.18
CA PRO A 54 2.67 -13.54 -0.02
C PRO A 54 1.37 -14.38 0.01
N ARG A 55 1.26 -15.35 0.92
CA ARG A 55 0.05 -16.17 1.10
C ARG A 55 -0.98 -15.51 2.03
N ILE A 56 -0.59 -14.48 2.77
CA ILE A 56 -1.48 -13.74 3.66
C ILE A 56 -2.03 -12.54 2.91
N LEU A 57 -3.37 -12.43 2.89
CA LEU A 57 -4.09 -11.42 2.12
C LEU A 57 -4.59 -10.25 2.97
N ASN A 58 -4.51 -10.35 4.30
CA ASN A 58 -5.03 -9.34 5.21
C ASN A 58 -3.96 -8.91 6.19
N TYR A 59 -3.74 -7.60 6.28
CA TYR A 59 -2.73 -7.03 7.14
C TYR A 59 -3.25 -5.81 7.88
N THR A 60 -2.65 -5.58 9.04
CA THR A 60 -2.88 -4.40 9.85
C THR A 60 -1.56 -3.70 10.13
N ALA A 61 -1.60 -2.38 10.26
CA ALA A 61 -0.48 -1.58 10.71
C ALA A 61 -0.98 -0.42 11.56
N SER A 62 -0.43 -0.27 12.76
CA SER A 62 -0.75 0.86 13.63
C SER A 62 0.32 1.94 13.52
N VAL A 63 -0.11 3.18 13.41
CA VAL A 63 0.78 4.34 13.24
C VAL A 63 0.57 5.31 14.40
N SER A 64 1.63 6.00 14.83
CA SER A 64 1.53 7.02 15.88
C SER A 64 0.52 8.12 15.53
N SER A 65 -0.17 8.67 16.53
CA SER A 65 -1.11 9.77 16.37
C SER A 65 -0.50 11.01 15.72
N LYS A 66 0.80 11.26 15.91
CA LYS A 66 1.51 12.41 15.33
C LYS A 66 1.71 12.32 13.81
N ILE A 67 1.53 11.14 13.20
CA ILE A 67 1.79 10.88 11.79
C ILE A 67 0.47 10.94 11.02
N SER A 68 0.33 11.92 10.12
CA SER A 68 -0.86 12.10 9.29
C SER A 68 -0.78 11.37 7.94
N SER A 69 0.42 10.99 7.50
CA SER A 69 0.60 10.23 6.27
C SER A 69 1.79 9.29 6.35
N VAL A 70 1.73 8.19 5.63
CA VAL A 70 2.80 7.19 5.52
C VAL A 70 3.14 6.90 4.07
N GLN A 71 4.42 6.62 3.81
CA GLN A 71 4.85 6.06 2.54
C GLN A 71 4.69 4.54 2.59
N PHE A 72 3.83 4.04 1.71
CA PHE A 72 3.64 2.63 1.42
C PHE A 72 4.52 2.25 0.24
N THR A 73 5.40 1.28 0.43
CA THR A 73 6.32 0.80 -0.61
C THR A 73 6.04 -0.66 -0.88
N VAL A 74 5.84 -0.98 -2.16
CA VAL A 74 5.62 -2.33 -2.66
C VAL A 74 6.78 -2.72 -3.55
N THR A 75 7.31 -3.91 -3.36
CA THR A 75 8.34 -4.50 -4.23
C THR A 75 7.79 -5.72 -4.94
N LEU A 76 7.94 -5.72 -6.26
CA LEU A 76 7.56 -6.79 -7.17
C LEU A 76 8.82 -7.50 -7.68
N THR A 77 8.74 -8.81 -7.80
CA THR A 77 9.80 -9.62 -8.42
C THR A 77 9.23 -10.36 -9.61
N HIS A 78 9.94 -10.30 -10.72
CA HIS A 78 9.60 -10.93 -12.00
C HIS A 78 10.86 -11.52 -12.64
N VAL A 79 10.70 -12.44 -13.58
CA VAL A 79 11.84 -13.07 -14.28
C VAL A 79 12.67 -12.06 -15.07
N GLU A 80 12.05 -10.97 -15.54
CA GLU A 80 12.73 -9.90 -16.27
C GLU A 80 13.26 -8.77 -15.35
N GLY A 81 13.00 -8.83 -14.04
CA GLY A 81 13.54 -7.84 -13.09
C GLY A 81 12.66 -7.55 -11.87
N HIS A 82 12.99 -6.47 -11.16
CA HIS A 82 12.29 -6.02 -9.96
C HIS A 82 11.62 -4.67 -10.19
N GLY A 83 10.40 -4.51 -9.67
CA GLY A 83 9.63 -3.27 -9.71
C GLY A 83 9.39 -2.72 -8.30
N VAL A 84 9.44 -1.40 -8.12
CA VAL A 84 9.13 -0.77 -6.83
C VAL A 84 8.09 0.32 -7.04
N VAL A 85 6.99 0.22 -6.32
CA VAL A 85 5.90 1.21 -6.31
C VAL A 85 5.86 1.89 -4.95
N ARG A 86 5.75 3.21 -4.94
CA ARG A 86 5.59 4.00 -3.71
C ARG A 86 4.29 4.79 -3.79
N HIS A 87 3.53 4.77 -2.70
CA HIS A 87 2.29 5.52 -2.58
C HIS A 87 2.23 6.21 -1.23
N ASN A 88 1.75 7.45 -1.20
CA ASN A 88 1.58 8.19 0.05
C ASN A 88 0.13 8.06 0.52
N ILE A 89 -0.06 7.43 1.68
CA ILE A 89 -1.38 7.20 2.27
C ILE A 89 -1.63 8.28 3.32
N SER A 90 -2.70 9.06 3.15
CA SER A 90 -3.21 9.93 4.21
C SER A 90 -4.05 9.11 5.18
N LEU A 91 -3.78 9.21 6.48
CA LEU A 91 -4.40 8.37 7.50
C LEU A 91 -5.69 8.96 8.11
N GLY A 92 -6.11 10.15 7.66
CA GLY A 92 -7.28 10.83 8.18
C GLY A 92 -7.11 11.31 9.63
N ASP A 93 -8.21 11.39 10.36
CA ASP A 93 -8.25 11.84 11.76
C ASP A 93 -7.69 10.79 12.73
N TYR A 94 -7.59 11.14 14.01
CA TYR A 94 -7.18 10.20 15.06
C TYR A 94 -8.15 9.01 15.15
N GLU A 95 -7.64 7.82 15.46
CA GLU A 95 -8.37 6.54 15.48
C GLU A 95 -9.04 6.16 14.15
N SER A 96 -8.77 6.89 13.07
CA SER A 96 -9.27 6.53 11.75
C SER A 96 -8.50 5.33 11.22
N THR A 97 -9.24 4.46 10.53
CA THR A 97 -8.68 3.35 9.78
C THR A 97 -8.87 3.58 8.29
N VAL A 98 -7.77 3.51 7.55
CA VAL A 98 -7.78 3.57 6.09
C VAL A 98 -7.51 2.19 5.54
N ILE A 99 -8.33 1.75 4.59
CA ILE A 99 -8.20 0.45 3.94
C ILE A 99 -7.63 0.65 2.54
N LEU A 100 -6.57 -0.08 2.22
CA LEU A 100 -5.98 -0.14 0.88
C LEU A 100 -6.12 -1.55 0.33
N SER A 101 -6.61 -1.65 -0.90
CA SER A 101 -6.66 -2.89 -1.66
C SER A 101 -5.61 -2.85 -2.77
N VAL A 102 -4.76 -3.89 -2.84
CA VAL A 102 -3.74 -4.04 -3.86
C VAL A 102 -4.03 -5.28 -4.69
N VAL A 103 -4.07 -5.09 -6.01
CA VAL A 103 -4.23 -6.15 -7.01
C VAL A 103 -3.14 -5.96 -8.06
N LEU A 104 -2.48 -7.05 -8.44
CA LEU A 104 -1.55 -7.06 -9.57
C LEU A 104 -2.32 -7.56 -10.79
N ASP A 105 -2.33 -6.79 -11.86
CA ASP A 105 -2.85 -7.20 -13.17
C ASP A 105 -1.72 -7.10 -14.18
N VAL A 106 -1.16 -8.25 -14.56
CA VAL A 106 -0.02 -8.32 -15.46
C VAL A 106 -0.18 -9.47 -16.44
N TYR A 107 -0.18 -9.15 -17.73
CA TYR A 107 -0.37 -10.10 -18.83
C TYR A 107 -1.63 -10.99 -18.67
N GLY A 108 -2.70 -10.45 -18.08
CA GLY A 108 -3.95 -11.18 -17.82
C GLY A 108 -3.92 -12.10 -16.60
N TYR A 109 -2.80 -12.13 -15.86
CA TYR A 109 -2.77 -12.69 -14.52
C TYR A 109 -3.22 -11.64 -13.51
N ILE A 110 -4.30 -11.94 -12.78
CA ILE A 110 -4.83 -11.11 -11.70
C ILE A 110 -4.51 -11.79 -10.38
N SER A 111 -3.76 -11.11 -9.50
CA SER A 111 -3.46 -11.63 -8.17
C SER A 111 -4.70 -11.66 -7.28
N PRO A 112 -4.69 -12.46 -6.19
CA PRO A 112 -5.60 -12.22 -5.08
C PRO A 112 -5.46 -10.79 -4.56
N THR A 113 -6.56 -10.26 -4.01
CA THR A 113 -6.58 -8.92 -3.43
C THR A 113 -5.91 -8.93 -2.06
N TYR A 114 -4.86 -8.13 -1.90
CA TYR A 114 -4.23 -7.87 -0.61
C TYR A 114 -4.89 -6.65 0.03
N THR A 115 -5.35 -6.80 1.27
CA THR A 115 -6.03 -5.77 2.04
C THR A 115 -5.15 -5.31 3.19
N PHE A 116 -4.96 -4.00 3.30
CA PHE A 116 -4.15 -3.37 4.34
C PHE A 116 -5.00 -2.37 5.12
N SER A 117 -5.09 -2.57 6.42
CA SER A 117 -5.76 -1.66 7.33
C SER A 117 -4.74 -0.85 8.12
N PHE A 118 -4.70 0.45 7.87
CA PHE A 118 -3.82 1.38 8.57
C PHE A 118 -4.62 2.15 9.61
N THR A 119 -4.30 1.98 10.89
CA THR A 119 -4.98 2.67 11.99
C THR A 119 -4.07 3.74 12.57
N ARG A 120 -4.53 5.00 12.55
CA ARG A 120 -3.85 6.10 13.20
C ARG A 120 -4.21 6.12 14.68
N GLY A 121 -3.23 6.11 15.57
CA GLY A 121 -3.49 6.10 17.00
C GLY A 121 -4.15 7.39 17.53
N SER A 122 -4.68 7.29 18.75
CA SER A 122 -5.25 8.38 19.55
C SER A 122 -4.22 9.35 20.10
N VAL A 123 -4.65 10.59 20.33
CA VAL A 123 -3.99 11.46 21.28
C VAL A 123 -4.46 11.07 22.69
N LYS A 124 -3.60 10.38 23.44
CA LYS A 124 -3.99 9.80 24.73
C LYS A 124 -4.19 10.84 25.85
N SER A 125 -3.65 12.06 25.72
CA SER A 125 -3.91 13.17 26.68
C SER A 125 -3.53 14.53 26.08
N VAL A 126 -4.43 15.51 26.18
CA VAL A 126 -4.10 16.94 26.00
C VAL A 126 -4.30 17.62 27.34
N HIS A 127 -3.26 18.29 27.85
CA HIS A 127 -3.35 19.04 29.10
C HIS A 127 -3.58 20.51 28.81
N PHE A 128 -4.72 21.02 29.29
CA PHE A 128 -4.96 22.45 29.36
C PHE A 128 -4.52 22.98 30.72
N TYR A 129 -3.91 24.17 30.72
CA TYR A 129 -3.52 24.86 31.95
C TYR A 129 -4.16 26.24 31.99
N LEU A 130 -4.88 26.55 33.06
CA LEU A 130 -5.19 27.95 33.39
C LEU A 130 -4.02 28.50 34.21
N ARG A 131 -3.47 29.64 33.80
CA ARG A 131 -2.46 30.37 34.57
C ARG A 131 -3.17 31.48 35.37
N LYS A 132 -3.12 31.40 36.69
CA LYS A 132 -3.57 32.49 37.59
C LYS A 132 -2.61 33.67 37.47
N LYS A 133 -3.07 34.88 37.84
CA LYS A 133 -2.22 36.09 37.89
C LYS A 133 -1.00 35.93 38.82
N ASP A 134 -1.12 35.08 39.85
CA ASP A 134 -0.04 34.71 40.76
C ASP A 134 0.99 33.71 40.17
N GLY A 135 0.77 33.24 38.94
CA GLY A 135 1.65 32.30 38.23
C GLY A 135 1.32 30.82 38.43
N HIS A 136 0.43 30.44 39.36
CA HIS A 136 0.02 29.05 39.56
C HIS A 136 -0.75 28.51 38.35
N ARG A 137 -0.53 27.23 38.04
CA ARG A 137 -1.15 26.53 36.90
C ARG A 137 -2.14 25.49 37.41
N ILE A 138 -3.40 25.58 36.98
CA ILE A 138 -4.41 24.52 37.21
C ILE A 138 -4.42 23.62 35.98
N ARG A 139 -4.12 22.33 36.15
CA ARG A 139 -4.11 21.33 35.06
C ARG A 139 -5.49 20.70 34.92
N PHE A 140 -6.01 20.66 33.70
CA PHE A 140 -7.16 19.85 33.33
C PHE A 140 -6.65 18.61 32.60
N ALA A 141 -6.98 17.43 33.11
CA ALA A 141 -6.77 16.17 32.41
C ALA A 141 -8.06 15.82 31.69
N SER A 142 -7.97 15.50 30.41
CA SER A 142 -9.07 14.85 29.69
C SER A 142 -8.57 13.51 29.22
N GLU A 143 -9.20 12.46 29.69
CA GLU A 143 -9.06 11.11 29.15
C GLU A 143 -10.10 11.00 28.02
N HIS A 144 -9.62 10.70 26.80
CA HIS A 144 -10.43 10.60 25.58
C HIS A 144 -11.01 11.93 25.06
N LEU A 145 -10.15 12.77 24.45
CA LEU A 145 -10.60 13.87 23.59
C LEU A 145 -10.71 13.37 22.15
N GLU A 146 -11.91 13.09 21.68
CA GLU A 146 -12.17 13.18 20.25
C GLU A 146 -12.01 14.65 19.86
N VAL A 147 -10.93 14.98 19.14
CA VAL A 147 -10.70 16.34 18.63
C VAL A 147 -11.61 16.56 17.42
N LYS A 148 -12.93 16.65 17.66
CA LYS A 148 -13.91 17.17 16.72
C LYS A 148 -14.41 18.51 17.30
N ASN A 149 -14.02 19.62 16.67
CA ASN A 149 -14.38 21.00 17.00
C ASN A 149 -13.74 21.64 18.25
N ILE A 150 -12.47 22.06 18.11
CA ILE A 150 -11.93 23.15 18.94
C ILE A 150 -12.08 24.48 18.17
N TYR A 151 -13.32 24.88 17.88
CA TYR A 151 -13.67 26.26 17.58
C TYR A 151 -15.01 26.54 18.26
N LYS A 152 -15.01 27.42 19.28
CA LYS A 152 -16.14 27.80 20.17
C LYS A 152 -16.37 26.92 21.40
N TYR A 153 -15.46 27.00 22.36
CA TYR A 153 -15.91 27.25 23.72
C TYR A 153 -15.68 28.74 24.00
N GLN A 154 -16.69 29.57 23.69
CA GLN A 154 -16.83 30.83 24.43
C GLN A 154 -17.10 30.41 25.87
N LEU A 155 -16.16 30.72 26.77
CA LEU A 155 -16.33 30.49 28.20
C LEU A 155 -17.71 31.04 28.61
N PRO A 156 -18.61 30.23 29.19
CA PRO A 156 -19.83 30.74 29.76
C PRO A 156 -19.43 31.77 30.82
N ARG A 157 -19.98 32.97 30.71
CA ARG A 157 -19.76 34.05 31.65
C ARG A 157 -20.56 33.75 32.93
N ALA A 158 -20.10 32.80 33.73
CA ALA A 158 -20.61 32.51 35.08
C ALA A 158 -19.51 31.69 35.78
N ILE A 159 -19.12 31.90 37.04
CA ILE A 159 -19.91 32.18 38.23
C ILE A 159 -19.00 32.99 39.18
N LEU A 160 -19.27 34.28 39.37
CA LEU A 160 -18.89 34.99 40.60
C LEU A 160 -20.09 34.85 41.53
N ALA A 161 -20.19 33.69 42.19
CA ALA A 161 -20.98 33.57 43.40
C ALA A 161 -19.98 33.73 44.54
N GLU A 162 -19.81 34.97 44.97
CA GLU A 162 -19.22 35.29 46.27
C GLU A 162 -20.39 35.78 47.12
N GLU A 163 -20.97 34.84 47.86
CA GLU A 163 -22.02 35.11 48.83
C GLU A 163 -21.38 35.37 50.20
N HIS A 164 -21.93 36.40 50.85
CA HIS A 164 -21.82 36.81 52.26
C HIS A 164 -20.68 37.75 52.71
N GLY A 165 -21.12 38.94 53.13
CA GLY A 165 -20.36 39.78 54.07
C GLY A 165 -20.91 41.19 54.32
N HIS A 166 -22.05 41.31 55.02
CA HIS A 166 -22.35 42.36 56.01
C HIS A 166 -22.47 43.85 55.57
N GLN A 167 -23.73 44.29 55.49
CA GLN A 167 -24.35 45.42 56.24
C GLN A 167 -23.61 46.76 56.37
N GLU A 168 -24.13 47.82 55.75
CA GLU A 168 -24.29 49.15 56.38
C GLU A 168 -25.52 49.90 55.84
N ASN A 169 -26.13 50.67 56.76
CA ASN A 169 -27.38 51.40 56.67
C ASN A 169 -27.24 52.80 56.03
N CYS A 170 -28.37 53.25 55.49
CA CYS A 170 -28.91 54.62 55.48
C CYS A 170 -28.39 55.74 54.54
N CYS A 171 -29.42 56.47 54.06
CA CYS A 171 -29.52 57.72 53.29
C CYS A 171 -29.31 57.64 51.78
#